data_AF-A0AAF0MJE6-F1
#
_entry.id   AF-A0AAF0MJE6-F1
#
_cell.length_a   1.000
_cell.length_b   1.000
_cell.length_c   1.000
_cell.angle_alpha   90.00
_cell.angle_beta   90.00
_cell.angle_gamma   90.00
#
_symmetry.space_group_name_H-M   'P 1'
#
loop_
_entity.id
_entity.type
_entity.pdbx_description
1 polymer ?
#
loop_
_entity_poly.entity_id
_entity_poly.type
_entity_poly.pdbx_seq_one_letter_code
_entity_poly.pdbx_strand_id
1 'polypeptide(L)'
;MTEQTDTLYALCERSLATPFSPHHVRPLTAAGKKMSGGADTLALCSAEVAWDVSDITLEEAANELEGQQHDAFRVCMKCVERARELVAAA
;
A
#
# COMPACT_ATOMS: atom_id res chain seq x y z
N MET A 1 2.45 -22.48 -17.73
CA MET A 1 2.53 -21.02 -17.94
C MET A 1 2.46 -20.41 -16.56
N THR A 2 3.60 -20.15 -15.94
CA THR A 2 3.66 -19.47 -14.64
C THR A 2 3.39 -18.00 -14.94
N GLU A 3 2.12 -17.61 -14.82
CA GLU A 3 1.73 -16.21 -14.80
C GLU A 3 2.39 -15.57 -13.57
N GLN A 4 3.52 -14.91 -13.80
CA GLN A 4 4.06 -13.95 -12.87
C GLN A 4 3.13 -12.74 -12.98
N THR A 5 1.97 -12.81 -12.31
CA THR A 5 1.13 -11.65 -12.08
C THR A 5 1.97 -10.68 -11.27
N ASP A 6 2.53 -9.68 -11.95
CA ASP A 6 3.06 -8.48 -11.34
C ASP A 6 2.01 -8.01 -10.33
N THR A 7 2.29 -8.22 -9.04
CA THR A 7 1.30 -7.94 -8.00
C THR A 7 1.21 -6.42 -7.95
N LEU A 8 0.11 -5.87 -8.44
CA LEU A 8 -0.14 -4.43 -8.38
C LEU A 8 -0.40 -4.05 -6.93
N TYR A 9 0.04 -2.86 -6.51
CA TYR A 9 -0.19 -2.34 -5.16
C TYR A 9 -0.96 -1.03 -5.21
N ALA A 10 -1.53 -0.65 -4.06
CA ALA A 10 -2.16 0.64 -3.87
C ALA A 10 -1.79 1.27 -2.54
N LEU A 11 -1.70 2.60 -2.54
CA LEU A 11 -1.82 3.38 -1.32
C LEU A 11 -3.27 3.35 -0.85
N CYS A 12 -3.46 3.14 0.44
CA CYS A 12 -4.77 2.95 1.05
C CYS A 12 -4.86 3.61 2.43
N GLU A 13 -6.08 3.84 2.87
CA GLU A 13 -6.39 4.49 4.14
C GLU A 13 -7.28 3.59 5.00
N ARG A 14 -7.21 3.79 6.32
CA ARG A 14 -8.11 3.11 7.27
C ARG A 14 -9.44 3.86 7.36
N SER A 15 -10.49 3.19 7.86
CA SER A 15 -11.81 3.81 8.01
C SER A 15 -11.83 5.05 8.92
N LEU A 16 -10.88 5.13 9.86
CA LEU A 16 -10.70 6.26 10.78
C LEU A 16 -9.55 7.18 10.35
N ALA A 17 -9.13 7.13 9.08
CA ALA A 17 -8.07 8.00 8.59
C ALA A 17 -8.49 9.48 8.71
N THR A 18 -7.51 10.28 9.12
CA THR A 18 -7.56 11.74 9.19
C THR A 18 -6.46 12.30 8.30
N PRO A 19 -6.42 13.62 8.02
CA PRO A 19 -5.33 14.23 7.23
C PRO A 19 -3.92 13.99 7.78
N PHE A 20 -3.79 13.53 9.04
CA PHE A 20 -2.50 13.21 9.68
C PHE A 20 -2.25 11.71 9.80
N SER A 21 -3.19 10.88 9.36
CA SER A 21 -3.03 9.43 9.37
C SER A 21 -2.05 9.01 8.28
N PRO A 22 -1.18 8.03 8.55
CA PRO A 22 -0.32 7.50 7.52
C PRO A 22 -1.12 6.73 6.47
N HIS A 23 -0.71 6.86 5.21
CA HIS A 23 -1.11 5.95 4.16
C HIS A 23 -0.46 4.59 4.36
N HIS A 24 -1.18 3.56 3.96
CA HIS A 24 -0.75 2.18 3.99
C HIS A 24 -0.57 1.65 2.58
N VAL A 25 0.18 0.57 2.40
CA VAL A 25 0.34 -0.10 1.11
C VAL A 25 -0.36 -1.45 1.21
N ARG A 26 -1.16 -1.82 0.22
CA ARG A 26 -1.77 -3.16 0.14
C ARG A 26 -1.61 -3.76 -1.27
N PRO A 27 -1.53 -5.08 -1.40
CA PRO A 27 -1.61 -5.73 -2.71
C PRO A 27 -3.04 -5.64 -3.25
N LEU A 28 -3.15 -5.36 -4.55
CA LEU A 28 -4.40 -5.41 -5.30
C LEU A 28 -4.65 -6.84 -5.79
N THR A 29 -5.92 -7.24 -5.77
CA THR A 29 -6.37 -8.50 -6.35
C THR A 29 -6.78 -8.28 -7.81
N ALA A 30 -7.24 -9.33 -8.49
CA ALA A 30 -7.88 -9.22 -9.80
C ALA A 30 -9.13 -8.30 -9.79
N ALA A 31 -9.69 -7.99 -8.62
CA ALA A 31 -10.77 -7.00 -8.48
C ALA A 31 -10.27 -5.54 -8.63
N GLY A 32 -8.96 -5.30 -8.53
CA GLY A 32 -8.36 -3.98 -8.64
C GLY A 32 -8.60 -3.08 -7.41
N LYS A 33 -8.50 -1.77 -7.62
CA LYS A 33 -8.69 -0.77 -6.56
C LYS A 33 -10.14 -0.71 -6.06
N LYS A 34 -10.28 -0.50 -4.76
CA LYS A 34 -11.54 -0.19 -4.08
C LYS A 34 -11.52 1.24 -3.56
N MET A 35 -12.21 2.14 -4.25
CA MET A 35 -12.33 3.54 -3.82
C MET A 35 -13.33 3.74 -2.66
N SER A 36 -14.04 2.68 -2.24
CA SER A 36 -14.95 2.68 -1.09
C SER A 36 -15.32 1.23 -0.68
N GLY A 37 -16.00 1.07 0.47
CA GLY A 37 -16.67 -0.19 0.82
C GLY A 37 -15.79 -1.28 1.43
N GLY A 38 -14.60 -0.93 1.94
CA GLY A 38 -13.69 -1.88 2.58
C GLY A 38 -12.78 -2.57 1.57
N ALA A 39 -11.47 -2.47 1.79
CA ALA A 39 -10.48 -3.20 1.00
C ALA A 39 -10.67 -4.72 1.17
N ASP A 40 -10.44 -5.49 0.11
CA ASP A 40 -10.49 -6.96 0.10
C ASP A 40 -9.18 -7.63 0.54
N THR A 41 -8.13 -6.86 0.80
CA THR A 41 -6.84 -7.34 1.33
C THR A 41 -6.39 -6.47 2.49
N LEU A 42 -5.58 -7.06 3.37
CA LEU A 42 -4.89 -6.30 4.40
C LEU A 42 -3.74 -5.49 3.79
N ALA A 43 -3.40 -4.38 4.43
CA ALA A 43 -2.15 -3.70 4.16
C ALA A 43 -0.94 -4.60 4.47
N LEU A 44 0.22 -4.27 3.92
CA LEU A 44 1.50 -4.95 4.18
C LEU A 44 1.85 -4.98 5.66
N CYS A 45 1.47 -3.95 6.43
CA CYS A 45 1.61 -3.93 7.88
C CYS A 45 0.55 -4.76 8.64
N SER A 46 -0.25 -5.57 7.93
CA SER A 46 -1.37 -6.38 8.43
C SER A 46 -2.56 -5.57 8.97
N ALA A 47 -2.62 -4.26 8.69
CA ALA A 47 -3.75 -3.44 9.09
C ALA A 47 -4.96 -3.64 8.16
N GLU A 48 -6.15 -3.66 8.74
CA GLU A 48 -7.40 -3.46 8.00
C GLU A 48 -7.47 -2.04 7.44
N VAL A 49 -7.85 -1.94 6.17
CA VAL A 49 -7.95 -0.69 5.40
C VAL A 49 -9.31 -0.63 4.70
N ALA A 50 -9.76 0.58 4.39
CA ALA A 50 -11.13 0.86 3.99
C ALA A 50 -11.28 1.22 2.52
N TRP A 51 -10.31 1.93 1.94
CA TRP A 51 -10.28 2.29 0.52
C TRP A 51 -8.86 2.59 0.04
N ASP A 52 -8.70 2.53 -1.28
CA ASP A 52 -7.51 2.87 -2.02
C ASP A 52 -7.57 4.32 -2.50
N VAL A 53 -6.43 5.01 -2.50
CA VAL A 53 -6.29 6.40 -2.94
C VAL A 53 -5.50 6.52 -4.24
N SER A 54 -4.45 5.72 -4.43
CA SER A 54 -3.66 5.72 -5.66
C SER A 54 -3.01 4.37 -5.91
N ASP A 55 -2.69 4.09 -7.18
CA ASP A 55 -1.84 2.95 -7.52
C ASP A 55 -0.39 3.25 -7.11
N ILE A 56 0.36 2.20 -6.83
CA ILE A 56 1.80 2.25 -6.62
C ILE A 56 2.42 0.90 -6.97
N THR A 57 3.66 0.90 -7.42
CA THR A 57 4.46 -0.32 -7.60
C THR A 57 5.10 -0.75 -6.27
N LEU A 58 5.56 -2.01 -6.21
CA LEU A 58 6.26 -2.50 -5.03
C LEU A 58 7.61 -1.79 -4.84
N GLU A 59 8.29 -1.48 -5.94
CA GLU A 59 9.56 -0.78 -6.00
C GLU A 59 9.46 0.66 -5.53
N GLU A 60 8.44 1.41 -5.99
CA GLU A 60 8.14 2.77 -5.49
C GLU A 60 7.83 2.73 -3.99
N ALA A 61 7.05 1.74 -3.55
CA ALA A 61 6.74 1.58 -2.13
C ALA A 61 7.99 1.32 -1.26
N ALA A 62 8.96 0.56 -1.76
CA ALA A 62 10.19 0.23 -1.06
C ALA A 62 11.22 1.38 -1.04
N ASN A 63 11.32 2.12 -2.15
CA ASN A 63 12.44 3.03 -2.40
C ASN A 63 12.08 4.52 -2.30
N GLU A 64 10.83 4.89 -2.57
CA GLU A 64 10.44 6.30 -2.75
C GLU A 64 9.55 6.83 -1.63
N LEU A 65 8.58 6.03 -1.15
CA LEU A 65 7.55 6.50 -0.22
C LEU A 65 8.10 7.16 1.06
N GLU A 66 9.18 6.64 1.63
CA GLU A 66 9.78 7.21 2.83
C GLU A 66 10.27 8.65 2.59
N GLY A 67 10.84 8.92 1.41
CA GLY A 67 11.36 10.24 1.03
C GLY A 67 10.28 11.25 0.69
N GLN A 68 9.04 10.81 0.47
CA GLN A 68 7.89 11.68 0.17
C GLN A 68 7.19 12.21 1.43
N GLN A 69 7.64 11.85 2.63
CA GLN A 69 6.96 12.27 3.85
C GLN A 69 7.07 13.79 4.09
N HIS A 70 5.92 14.42 4.31
CA HIS A 70 5.79 15.84 4.69
C HIS A 70 4.52 16.05 5.55
N ASP A 71 4.23 17.28 5.97
CA ASP A 71 3.17 17.55 6.95
C ASP A 71 1.76 17.07 6.55
N ALA A 72 1.49 16.99 5.24
CA ALA A 72 0.21 16.57 4.67
C ALA A 72 0.25 15.17 4.03
N PHE A 73 1.41 14.49 4.07
CA PHE A 73 1.54 13.13 3.57
C PHE A 73 2.48 12.33 4.46
N ARG A 74 1.94 11.28 5.08
CA ARG A 74 2.70 10.34 5.88
C ARG A 74 2.49 8.94 5.32
N VAL A 75 3.49 8.08 5.49
CA VAL A 75 3.40 6.66 5.12
C VAL A 75 3.65 5.79 6.34
N CYS A 76 3.00 4.64 6.37
CA CYS A 76 3.24 3.62 7.38
C CYS A 76 4.62 2.98 7.14
N MET A 77 5.59 3.26 8.03
CA MET A 77 6.95 2.72 7.90
C MET A 77 7.01 1.19 7.88
N LYS A 78 6.11 0.49 8.59
CA LYS A 78 6.00 -0.97 8.50
C LYS A 78 5.62 -1.46 7.10
N CYS A 79 4.84 -0.69 6.35
CA CYS A 79 4.52 -1.02 4.97
C CYS A 79 5.76 -0.84 4.07
N VAL A 80 6.54 0.21 4.29
CA VAL A 80 7.80 0.46 3.56
C VAL A 80 8.82 -0.65 3.83
N GLU A 81 9.04 -0.99 5.10
CA GLU A 81 9.93 -2.09 5.50
C GLU A 81 9.53 -3.41 4.86
N ARG A 82 8.24 -3.75 4.92
CA ARG A 82 7.73 -4.97 4.30
C ARG A 82 7.85 -4.95 2.78
N ALA A 83 7.65 -3.80 2.14
CA ALA A 83 7.88 -3.65 0.69
C ALA A 83 9.35 -3.93 0.33
N ARG A 84 10.30 -3.39 1.10
CA ARG A 84 11.74 -3.65 0.91
C ARG A 84 12.08 -5.14 1.02
N GLU A 85 11.52 -5.83 2.01
CA GLU A 85 11.69 -7.28 2.17
C GLU A 85 11.18 -8.06 0.97
N LEU A 86 10.02 -7.67 0.43
CA LEU A 86 9.42 -8.34 -0.73
C LEU A 86 10.22 -8.09 -2.01
N VAL A 87 10.71 -6.86 -2.23
CA VAL A 87 11.61 -6.54 -3.37
C VAL A 87 12.91 -7.34 -3.27
N ALA A 88 13.52 -7.43 -2.08
CA ALA A 88 14.76 -8.17 -1.88
C ALA A 88 14.63 -9.69 -2.06
N ALA A 89 13.39 -10.21 -2.02
CA ALA A 89 13.09 -11.63 -2.18
C ALA A 89 12.65 -12.02 -3.62
N ALA A 90 12.48 -11.04 -4.51
CA ALA A 90 12.12 -11.21 -5.91
C ALA A 90 13.36 -11.38 -6.80
#